data_AF-A0A4Y8I0I2-F1
#
_entry.id   AF-A0A4Y8I0I2-F1
#
_cell.length_a   1.000
_cell.length_b   1.000
_cell.length_c   1.000
_cell.angle_alpha   90.00
_cell.angle_beta   90.00
_cell.angle_gamma   90.00
#
_symmetry.space_group_name_H-M   'P 1'
#
loop_
_entity.id
_entity.type
_entity.pdbx_description
1 polymer ?
#
loop_
_entity_poly.entity_id
_entity_poly.type
_entity_poly.pdbx_seq_one_letter_code
_entity_poly.pdbx_strand_id
1 'polypeptide(L)'
;MEKNDIDKAIVETCIKIIQEPLLYFSEADIQQLLAEELRNIKAIKKTYQTLINKGKDSNSLYKTSLLHREYGGGGGRRIDIVIFSENDAKQINNPNLKMGKEYLHPDFAFELGTEKTANIGKHLVNDIEKLRNVKQTGYIIHIYTDRTISRTGTERRDNTVEKIKKNFKNVFINNKCTDNKIKKLAILLSPFKDQKLTKGKCEIFNGKLWEKVNVNNEGKLRGKIFAQLG
;
A
#
# COMPACT_ATOMS: atom_id res chain seq x y z
N MET A 1 13.19 9.55 10.57
CA MET A 1 12.54 8.23 10.42
C MET A 1 13.19 7.57 9.23
N GLU A 2 13.62 6.32 9.36
CA GLU A 2 14.38 5.66 8.29
C GLU A 2 13.43 4.94 7.34
N LYS A 3 13.69 5.04 6.03
CA LYS A 3 12.93 4.32 5.00
C LYS A 3 12.89 2.81 5.27
N ASN A 4 13.98 2.26 5.80
CA ASN A 4 14.09 0.83 6.11
C ASN A 4 13.05 0.34 7.13
N ASP A 5 12.67 1.17 8.10
CA ASP A 5 11.61 0.83 9.06
C ASP A 5 10.25 0.70 8.36
N ILE A 6 9.99 1.57 7.38
CA ILE A 6 8.76 1.55 6.57
C ILE A 6 8.75 0.33 5.65
N ASP A 7 9.86 0.07 4.95
CA ASP A 7 9.99 -1.11 4.08
C ASP A 7 9.74 -2.39 4.89
N LYS A 8 10.29 -2.48 6.11
CA LYS A 8 10.04 -3.60 7.02
C LYS A 8 8.56 -3.73 7.38
N ALA A 9 7.88 -2.64 7.74
CA ALA A 9 6.45 -2.66 8.05
C ALA A 9 5.61 -3.15 6.85
N ILE A 10 5.92 -2.69 5.63
CA ILE A 10 5.27 -3.16 4.40
C ILE A 10 5.48 -4.67 4.23
N VAL A 11 6.72 -5.13 4.38
CA VAL A 11 7.08 -6.54 4.16
C VAL A 11 6.35 -7.45 5.15
N GLU A 12 6.38 -7.12 6.44
CA GLU A 12 5.71 -7.93 7.47
C GLU A 12 4.19 -7.93 7.28
N THR A 13 3.60 -6.80 6.89
CA THR A 13 2.18 -6.71 6.53
C THR A 13 1.85 -7.64 5.35
N CYS A 14 2.65 -7.60 4.29
CA CYS A 14 2.43 -8.42 3.11
C CYS A 14 2.58 -9.91 3.44
N ILE A 15 3.58 -10.30 4.22
CA ILE A 15 3.78 -11.70 4.64
C ILE A 15 2.56 -12.22 5.39
N LYS A 16 2.03 -11.45 6.35
CA LYS A 16 0.81 -11.82 7.08
C LYS A 16 -0.38 -12.04 6.14
N ILE A 17 -0.58 -11.17 5.16
CA ILE A 17 -1.66 -11.31 4.16
C ILE A 17 -1.44 -12.54 3.28
N ILE A 18 -0.21 -12.81 2.85
CA ILE A 18 0.13 -13.94 1.99
C ILE A 18 -0.10 -15.28 2.69
N GLN A 19 0.25 -15.35 3.98
CA GLN A 19 0.12 -16.57 4.78
C GLN A 19 -1.32 -16.82 5.22
N GLU A 20 -2.05 -15.75 5.58
CA GLU A 20 -3.43 -15.82 6.08
C GLU A 20 -4.39 -14.99 5.21
N PRO A 21 -4.58 -15.33 3.92
CA PRO A 21 -5.30 -14.49 2.96
C PRO A 21 -6.81 -14.38 3.23
N LEU A 22 -7.36 -15.21 4.13
CA LEU A 22 -8.78 -15.15 4.49
C LEU A 22 -9.08 -14.16 5.62
N LEU A 23 -8.07 -13.67 6.33
CA LEU A 23 -8.24 -12.65 7.37
C LEU A 23 -8.52 -11.26 6.78
N TYR A 24 -8.27 -11.07 5.48
CA TYR A 24 -8.28 -9.75 4.85
C TYR A 24 -9.11 -9.80 3.56
N PHE A 25 -10.19 -9.02 3.53
CA PHE A 25 -11.18 -9.09 2.45
C PHE A 25 -11.18 -7.85 1.57
N SER A 26 -10.75 -6.72 2.09
CA SER A 26 -10.88 -5.41 1.48
C SER A 26 -9.59 -4.59 1.57
N GLU A 27 -9.52 -3.54 0.76
CA GLU A 27 -8.46 -2.54 0.85
C GLU A 27 -8.40 -1.87 2.23
N ALA A 28 -9.55 -1.66 2.87
CA ALA A 28 -9.63 -1.10 4.22
C ALA A 28 -8.98 -2.01 5.28
N ASP A 29 -9.06 -3.33 5.12
CA ASP A 29 -8.39 -4.29 6.01
C ASP A 29 -6.87 -4.21 5.85
N ILE A 30 -6.39 -4.12 4.59
CA ILE A 30 -4.97 -3.94 4.28
C ILE A 30 -4.46 -2.60 4.81
N GLN A 31 -5.22 -1.52 4.61
CA GLN A 31 -4.92 -0.19 5.17
C GLN A 31 -4.77 -0.25 6.69
N GLN A 32 -5.69 -0.92 7.38
CA GLN A 32 -5.67 -1.03 8.83
C GLN A 32 -4.42 -1.78 9.31
N LEU A 33 -4.13 -2.95 8.74
CA LEU A 33 -2.94 -3.73 9.10
C LEU A 33 -1.66 -2.94 8.89
N LEU A 34 -1.50 -2.31 7.73
CA LEU A 34 -0.30 -1.54 7.43
C LEU A 34 -0.17 -0.37 8.39
N ALA A 35 -1.27 0.33 8.69
CA ALA A 35 -1.26 1.42 9.66
C ALA A 35 -0.87 0.94 11.07
N GLU A 36 -1.33 -0.24 11.50
CA GLU A 36 -0.94 -0.84 12.78
C GLU A 36 0.55 -1.17 12.83
N GLU A 37 1.10 -1.79 11.77
CA GLU A 37 2.53 -2.08 11.68
C GLU A 37 3.37 -0.79 11.65
N LEU A 38 2.95 0.22 10.89
CA LEU A 38 3.62 1.52 10.86
C LEU A 38 3.59 2.21 12.24
N ARG A 39 2.51 2.08 13.01
CA ARG A 39 2.42 2.65 14.37
C ARG A 39 3.43 2.05 15.36
N ASN A 40 3.99 0.88 15.06
CA ASN A 40 5.06 0.28 15.88
C ASN A 40 6.41 1.01 15.71
N ILE A 41 6.57 1.83 14.66
CA ILE A 41 7.77 2.64 14.45
C ILE A 41 7.84 3.74 15.52
N LYS A 42 8.97 3.81 16.24
CA LYS A 42 9.16 4.71 17.41
C LYS A 42 8.86 6.18 17.11
N ALA A 43 9.19 6.65 15.91
CA ALA A 43 8.89 8.03 15.49
C ALA A 43 7.39 8.26 15.28
N ILE A 44 6.68 7.29 14.68
CA ILE A 44 5.25 7.38 14.38
C ILE A 44 4.39 7.28 15.65
N LYS A 45 4.83 6.47 16.64
CA LYS A 45 4.13 6.30 17.92
C LYS A 45 4.01 7.59 18.74
N LYS A 46 4.85 8.58 18.47
CA LYS A 46 4.84 9.88 19.16
C LYS A 46 3.74 10.78 18.62
N THR A 47 3.28 11.69 19.48
CA THR A 47 2.41 12.79 19.07
C THR A 47 3.16 14.10 19.09
N TYR A 48 2.81 14.99 18.17
CA TYR A 48 3.45 16.27 17.92
C TYR A 48 2.44 17.39 18.09
N GLN A 49 2.85 18.44 18.79
CA GLN A 49 2.00 19.62 18.99
C GLN A 49 1.84 20.39 17.68
N THR A 50 0.60 20.71 17.32
CA THR A 50 0.26 21.53 16.14
C THR A 50 0.13 23.00 16.54
N LEU A 51 -0.23 23.89 15.62
CA LEU A 51 -0.57 25.30 15.87
C LEU A 51 -2.07 25.54 16.06
N ILE A 52 -2.87 24.48 16.22
CA ILE A 52 -4.33 24.60 16.37
C ILE A 52 -4.68 24.71 17.86
N ASN A 53 -5.27 25.83 18.27
CA ASN A 53 -5.78 26.00 19.64
C ASN A 53 -6.94 25.06 19.94
N LYS A 54 -7.02 24.55 21.18
CA LYS A 54 -8.15 23.72 21.66
C LYS A 54 -9.47 24.47 21.85
N GLY A 55 -9.49 25.78 21.62
CA GLY A 55 -10.64 26.67 21.74
C GLY A 55 -10.24 28.08 21.35
N LYS A 56 -11.22 28.98 21.22
CA LYS A 56 -11.04 30.36 20.73
C LYS A 56 -9.96 31.14 21.49
N ASP A 57 -9.83 30.89 22.80
CA ASP A 57 -8.92 31.61 23.71
C ASP A 57 -8.00 30.65 24.49
N SER A 58 -7.85 29.41 24.03
CA SER A 58 -7.01 28.41 24.70
C SER A 58 -5.54 28.59 24.32
N ASN A 59 -4.67 28.74 25.31
CA ASN A 59 -3.20 28.65 25.13
C ASN A 59 -2.71 27.22 24.88
N SER A 60 -3.58 26.21 25.07
CA SER A 60 -3.26 24.81 24.78
C SER A 60 -3.52 24.47 23.31
N LEU A 61 -2.59 23.74 22.71
CA LEU A 61 -2.64 23.31 21.31
C LEU A 61 -3.02 21.83 21.19
N TYR A 62 -3.67 21.47 20.09
CA TYR A 62 -3.90 20.08 19.73
C TYR A 62 -2.59 19.38 19.38
N LYS A 63 -2.63 18.05 19.43
CA LYS A 63 -1.53 17.19 18.99
C LYS A 63 -2.01 16.28 17.88
N THR A 64 -1.08 15.89 17.00
CA THR A 64 -1.32 14.94 15.92
C THR A 64 -0.22 13.87 15.90
N SER A 65 -0.47 12.73 15.26
CA SER A 65 0.58 11.78 14.92
C SER A 65 1.20 12.13 13.56
N LEU A 66 2.26 11.44 13.14
CA LEU A 66 2.79 11.60 11.78
C LEU A 66 1.96 10.81 10.75
N LEU A 67 1.26 9.76 11.18
CA LEU A 67 0.56 8.81 10.31
C LEU A 67 -0.92 9.14 10.21
N HIS A 68 -1.42 9.28 9.00
CA HIS A 68 -2.84 9.53 8.73
C HIS A 68 -3.35 8.63 7.62
N ARG A 69 -4.65 8.31 7.69
CA ARG A 69 -5.36 7.54 6.67
C ARG A 69 -6.35 8.45 5.94
N GLU A 70 -6.68 8.10 4.70
CA GLU A 70 -7.70 8.78 3.89
C GLU A 70 -7.44 10.30 3.78
N TYR A 71 -6.16 10.68 3.66
CA TYR A 71 -5.73 12.07 3.71
C TYR A 71 -6.08 12.80 2.42
N GLY A 72 -6.60 14.03 2.54
CA GLY A 72 -6.88 14.88 1.38
C GLY A 72 -5.59 15.30 0.69
N GLY A 73 -5.38 14.87 -0.55
CA GLY A 73 -4.20 15.25 -1.35
C GLY A 73 -4.40 16.53 -2.18
N GLY A 74 -5.54 17.20 -2.03
CA GLY A 74 -5.98 18.27 -2.95
C GLY A 74 -6.76 17.74 -4.15
N GLY A 75 -7.39 18.64 -4.92
CA GLY A 75 -8.10 18.28 -6.15
C GLY A 75 -9.25 17.27 -6.00
N GLY A 76 -9.85 17.16 -4.80
CA GLY A 76 -10.89 16.17 -4.49
C GLY A 76 -10.38 14.72 -4.36
N ARG A 77 -9.07 14.52 -4.30
CA ARG A 77 -8.44 13.19 -4.22
C ARG A 77 -8.01 12.88 -2.79
N ARG A 78 -8.01 11.58 -2.46
CA ARG A 78 -7.53 11.04 -1.19
C ARG A 78 -6.37 10.09 -1.43
N ILE A 79 -5.45 10.09 -0.48
CA ILE A 79 -4.32 9.17 -0.37
C ILE A 79 -4.60 8.24 0.81
N ASP A 80 -4.47 6.94 0.60
CA ASP A 80 -4.90 5.94 1.58
C ASP A 80 -4.16 6.05 2.90
N ILE A 81 -2.83 6.21 2.84
CA ILE A 81 -1.99 6.43 4.01
C ILE A 81 -0.92 7.47 3.68
N VAL A 82 -0.67 8.38 4.61
CA VAL A 82 0.44 9.34 4.55
C VAL A 82 1.23 9.36 5.85
N ILE A 83 2.52 9.65 5.74
CA ILE A 83 3.40 9.95 6.87
C ILE A 83 4.05 11.32 6.64
N PHE A 84 3.80 12.26 7.55
CA PHE A 84 4.41 13.59 7.52
C PHE A 84 5.78 13.62 8.18
N SER A 85 6.56 14.65 7.86
CA SER A 85 7.73 15.00 8.66
C SER A 85 7.30 15.60 10.00
N GLU A 86 8.16 15.48 11.02
CA GLU A 86 7.94 16.14 12.31
C GLU A 86 7.80 17.66 12.17
N ASN A 87 8.57 18.27 11.27
CA ASN A 87 8.55 19.71 11.04
C ASN A 87 7.23 20.18 10.42
N ASP A 88 6.66 19.41 9.47
CA ASP A 88 5.37 19.77 8.89
C ASP A 88 4.25 19.57 9.92
N ALA A 89 4.27 18.47 10.69
CA ALA A 89 3.27 18.19 11.71
C ALA A 89 3.16 19.32 12.75
N LYS A 90 4.29 19.93 13.12
CA LYS A 90 4.35 21.08 14.04
C LYS A 90 3.81 22.37 13.47
N GLN A 91 3.73 22.50 12.14
CA GLN A 91 3.26 23.70 11.45
C GLN A 91 1.79 23.63 11.02
N ILE A 92 1.14 22.49 11.23
CA ILE A 92 -0.30 22.33 10.97
C ILE A 92 -1.10 23.36 11.77
N ASN A 93 -1.87 24.18 11.08
CA ASN A 93 -2.70 25.23 11.69
C ASN A 93 -4.17 25.17 11.23
N ASN A 94 -4.58 24.07 10.60
CA ASN A 94 -5.93 23.83 10.11
C ASN A 94 -6.43 22.45 10.56
N PRO A 95 -7.69 22.32 11.01
CA PRO A 95 -8.27 21.03 11.42
C PRO A 95 -8.22 19.92 10.36
N ASN A 96 -8.16 20.29 9.07
CA ASN A 96 -8.02 19.35 7.96
C ASN A 96 -6.56 18.96 7.69
N LEU A 97 -5.67 19.13 8.68
CA LEU A 97 -4.24 18.82 8.60
C LEU A 97 -3.57 19.58 7.44
N LYS A 98 -3.68 20.92 7.45
CA LYS A 98 -3.11 21.82 6.43
C LYS A 98 -2.16 22.85 7.04
N MET A 99 -1.32 23.43 6.19
CA MET A 99 -0.58 24.67 6.46
C MET A 99 -1.27 25.80 5.68
N GLY A 100 -2.00 26.65 6.40
CA GLY A 100 -2.89 27.64 5.80
C GLY A 100 -4.01 26.97 4.98
N LYS A 101 -3.99 27.21 3.67
CA LYS A 101 -4.98 26.64 2.73
C LYS A 101 -4.48 25.40 2.00
N GLU A 102 -3.20 25.07 2.14
CA GLU A 102 -2.53 24.03 1.35
C GLU A 102 -2.40 22.72 2.13
N TYR A 103 -2.63 21.62 1.42
CA TYR A 103 -2.34 20.29 1.96
C TYR A 103 -0.83 20.08 2.02
N LEU A 104 -0.36 19.46 3.10
CA LEU A 104 1.03 19.07 3.26
C LEU A 104 1.43 18.05 2.20
N HIS A 105 2.66 18.18 1.71
CA HIS A 105 3.37 17.14 0.96
C HIS A 105 3.98 16.14 1.94
N PRO A 106 3.54 14.86 1.93
CA PRO A 106 4.03 13.90 2.90
C PRO A 106 5.46 13.43 2.58
N ASP A 107 6.18 12.97 3.60
CA ASP A 107 7.47 12.30 3.42
C ASP A 107 7.26 10.97 2.71
N PHE A 108 6.26 10.22 3.16
CA PHE A 108 5.88 8.93 2.59
C PHE A 108 4.38 8.88 2.35
N ALA A 109 3.97 8.22 1.27
CA ALA A 109 2.56 7.99 0.98
C ALA A 109 2.34 6.61 0.37
N PHE A 110 1.14 6.06 0.55
CA PHE A 110 0.79 4.71 0.15
C PHE A 110 -0.56 4.73 -0.54
N GLU A 111 -0.64 4.01 -1.66
CA GLU A 111 -1.87 3.64 -2.36
C GLU A 111 -1.96 2.12 -2.37
N LEU A 112 -3.12 1.61 -1.98
CA LEU A 112 -3.39 0.20 -1.79
C LEU A 112 -4.47 -0.23 -2.80
N GLY A 113 -4.35 -1.45 -3.31
CA GLY A 113 -5.31 -1.94 -4.31
C GLY A 113 -5.59 -3.43 -4.17
N THR A 114 -6.78 -3.84 -4.60
CA THR A 114 -7.24 -5.24 -4.56
C THR A 114 -7.86 -5.69 -5.88
N GLU A 115 -8.30 -6.94 -5.98
CA GLU A 115 -9.02 -7.45 -7.16
C GLU A 115 -10.35 -6.73 -7.44
N LYS A 116 -10.86 -5.96 -6.47
CA LYS A 116 -12.11 -5.21 -6.55
C LYS A 116 -11.98 -3.88 -7.28
N THR A 117 -10.75 -3.43 -7.53
CA THR A 117 -10.49 -2.18 -8.24
C THR A 117 -10.97 -2.28 -9.70
N ALA A 118 -12.00 -1.49 -10.04
CA ALA A 118 -12.54 -1.44 -11.39
C ALA A 118 -11.53 -0.79 -12.35
N ASN A 119 -11.16 -1.43 -13.47
CA ASN A 119 -10.15 -0.92 -14.40
C ASN A 119 -8.83 -0.52 -13.71
N ILE A 120 -8.10 -1.53 -13.21
CA ILE A 120 -6.85 -1.34 -12.47
C ILE A 120 -5.79 -0.54 -13.23
N GLY A 121 -5.82 -0.52 -14.57
CA GLY A 121 -4.90 0.28 -15.38
C GLY A 121 -5.10 1.78 -15.16
N LYS A 122 -6.35 2.24 -15.22
CA LYS A 122 -6.69 3.64 -14.93
C LYS A 122 -6.39 3.99 -13.46
N HIS A 123 -6.70 3.09 -12.53
CA HIS A 123 -6.39 3.31 -11.11
C HIS A 123 -4.89 3.44 -10.87
N LEU A 124 -4.07 2.52 -11.40
CA LEU A 124 -2.62 2.58 -11.24
C LEU A 124 -2.03 3.91 -11.74
N VAL A 125 -2.51 4.44 -12.87
CA VAL A 125 -2.07 5.75 -13.39
C VAL A 125 -2.45 6.89 -12.43
N ASN A 126 -3.68 6.86 -11.90
CA ASN A 126 -4.12 7.85 -10.92
C ASN A 126 -3.31 7.77 -9.62
N ASP A 127 -3.02 6.56 -9.14
CA ASP A 127 -2.26 6.33 -7.92
C ASP A 127 -0.82 6.82 -8.08
N ILE A 128 -0.19 6.56 -9.24
CA ILE A 128 1.10 7.17 -9.60
C ILE A 128 1.01 8.70 -9.54
N GLU A 129 -0.04 9.31 -10.11
CA GLU A 129 -0.19 10.77 -10.12
C GLU A 129 -0.34 11.36 -8.70
N LYS A 130 -1.12 10.71 -7.82
CA LYS A 130 -1.26 11.13 -6.42
C LYS A 130 0.08 11.13 -5.68
N LEU A 131 0.93 10.15 -5.97
CA LEU A 131 2.20 9.95 -5.28
C LEU A 131 3.37 10.77 -5.85
N ARG A 132 3.19 11.52 -6.95
CA ARG A 132 4.27 12.35 -7.55
C ARG A 132 4.82 13.41 -6.62
N ASN A 133 4.00 13.91 -5.70
CA ASN A 133 4.36 15.05 -4.85
C ASN A 133 4.86 14.63 -3.46
N VAL A 134 5.26 13.36 -3.28
CA VAL A 134 5.90 12.90 -2.05
C VAL A 134 7.32 13.44 -1.95
N LYS A 135 7.75 13.79 -0.73
CA LYS A 135 9.11 14.30 -0.52
C LYS A 135 10.13 13.17 -0.67
N GLN A 136 9.88 12.00 -0.08
CA GLN A 136 10.81 10.86 -0.07
C GLN A 136 10.35 9.69 -0.95
N THR A 137 9.32 8.93 -0.55
CA THR A 137 8.93 7.70 -1.28
C THR A 137 7.43 7.48 -1.28
N GLY A 138 6.89 7.16 -2.46
CA GLY A 138 5.52 6.71 -2.64
C GLY A 138 5.48 5.21 -2.83
N TYR A 139 4.52 4.53 -2.22
CA TYR A 139 4.33 3.08 -2.34
C TYR A 139 3.00 2.78 -2.99
N ILE A 140 3.01 1.95 -4.03
CA ILE A 140 1.80 1.36 -4.61
C ILE A 140 1.84 -0.12 -4.33
N ILE A 141 0.90 -0.61 -3.53
CA ILE A 141 0.87 -2.02 -3.09
C ILE A 141 -0.47 -2.63 -3.50
N HIS A 142 -0.45 -3.49 -4.51
CA HIS A 142 -1.64 -4.19 -4.98
C HIS A 142 -1.57 -5.68 -4.66
N ILE A 143 -2.60 -6.19 -3.98
CA ILE A 143 -2.75 -7.61 -3.67
C ILE A 143 -4.02 -8.11 -4.33
N TYR A 144 -3.87 -8.89 -5.39
CA TYR A 144 -4.99 -9.52 -6.08
C TYR A 144 -5.21 -10.91 -5.53
N THR A 145 -6.42 -11.18 -5.00
CA THR A 145 -6.78 -12.53 -4.55
C THR A 145 -7.68 -13.23 -5.57
N ASP A 146 -7.15 -14.28 -6.20
CA ASP A 146 -7.90 -15.23 -7.01
C ASP A 146 -8.72 -16.17 -6.11
N ARG A 147 -10.02 -15.90 -6.07
CA ARG A 147 -11.01 -16.62 -5.26
C ARG A 147 -11.66 -17.79 -6.01
N THR A 148 -11.20 -18.13 -7.22
CA THR A 148 -11.84 -19.18 -8.02
C THR A 148 -11.49 -20.57 -7.48
N ILE A 149 -12.53 -21.27 -7.03
CA ILE A 149 -12.45 -22.65 -6.48
C ILE A 149 -12.49 -23.72 -7.58
N SER A 150 -12.94 -23.37 -8.80
CA SER A 150 -13.05 -24.31 -9.91
C SER A 150 -11.72 -25.01 -10.24
N ARG A 151 -11.82 -26.30 -10.55
CA ARG A 151 -10.66 -27.14 -10.90
C ARG A 151 -9.97 -26.67 -12.17
N THR A 152 -8.69 -27.00 -12.28
CA THR A 152 -7.88 -26.73 -13.48
C THR A 152 -8.45 -27.48 -14.69
N GLY A 153 -8.47 -26.82 -15.87
CA GLY A 153 -9.04 -27.38 -17.09
C GLY A 153 -10.56 -27.21 -17.24
N THR A 154 -11.20 -26.46 -16.34
CA THR A 154 -12.60 -26.04 -16.52
C THR A 154 -12.65 -24.68 -17.21
N GLU A 155 -13.64 -24.46 -18.07
CA GLU A 155 -13.83 -23.20 -18.77
C GLU A 155 -13.85 -21.99 -17.81
N ARG A 156 -14.54 -22.12 -16.67
CA ARG A 156 -14.57 -21.07 -15.63
C ARG A 156 -13.18 -20.74 -15.07
N ARG A 157 -12.33 -21.74 -14.88
CA ARG A 157 -10.96 -21.54 -14.40
C ARG A 157 -10.10 -20.85 -15.46
N ASP A 158 -10.20 -21.30 -16.71
CA ASP A 158 -9.42 -20.76 -17.83
C ASP A 158 -9.80 -19.29 -18.09
N ASN A 159 -11.10 -18.98 -18.08
CA ASN A 159 -11.62 -17.61 -18.15
C ASN A 159 -11.10 -16.73 -17.00
N THR A 160 -11.00 -17.28 -15.78
CA THR A 160 -10.42 -16.56 -14.63
C THR A 160 -8.94 -16.26 -14.86
N VAL A 161 -8.16 -17.24 -15.31
CA VAL A 161 -6.72 -17.08 -15.56
C VAL A 161 -6.46 -16.01 -16.61
N GLU A 162 -7.19 -16.03 -17.73
CA GLU A 162 -7.05 -15.01 -18.76
C GLU A 162 -7.51 -13.63 -18.28
N LYS A 163 -8.57 -13.55 -17.46
CA LYS A 163 -8.98 -12.29 -16.82
C LYS A 163 -7.87 -11.74 -15.92
N ILE A 164 -7.27 -12.56 -15.06
CA ILE A 164 -6.16 -12.13 -14.18
C ILE A 164 -4.96 -11.67 -15.01
N LYS A 165 -4.62 -12.42 -16.06
CA LYS A 165 -3.52 -12.08 -16.96
C LYS A 165 -3.74 -10.72 -17.61
N LYS A 166 -4.90 -10.53 -18.25
CA LYS A 166 -5.25 -9.29 -18.96
C LYS A 166 -5.39 -8.11 -18.01
N ASN A 167 -6.17 -8.30 -16.95
CA ASN A 167 -6.63 -7.19 -16.10
C ASN A 167 -5.71 -6.93 -14.92
N PHE A 168 -4.71 -7.76 -14.61
CA PHE A 168 -3.80 -7.50 -13.50
C PHE A 168 -2.35 -7.64 -13.94
N LYS A 169 -1.94 -8.84 -14.38
CA LYS A 169 -0.51 -9.10 -14.70
C LYS A 169 0.02 -8.17 -15.79
N ASN A 170 -0.69 -8.06 -16.91
CA ASN A 170 -0.29 -7.23 -18.04
C ASN A 170 -0.29 -5.74 -17.69
N VAL A 171 -1.16 -5.29 -16.78
CA VAL A 171 -1.18 -3.88 -16.36
C VAL A 171 0.14 -3.50 -15.70
N PHE A 172 0.64 -4.31 -14.77
CA PHE A 172 1.90 -4.02 -14.08
C PHE A 172 3.13 -4.18 -14.98
N ILE A 173 3.08 -5.11 -15.94
CA ILE A 173 4.13 -5.27 -16.96
C ILE A 173 4.19 -4.04 -17.88
N ASN A 174 3.03 -3.56 -18.35
CA ASN A 174 2.97 -2.53 -19.38
C ASN A 174 3.09 -1.10 -18.83
N ASN A 175 2.69 -0.86 -17.57
CA ASN A 175 2.73 0.47 -16.96
C ASN A 175 3.99 0.64 -16.13
N LYS A 176 5.12 0.90 -16.78
CA LYS A 176 6.37 1.27 -16.09
C LYS A 176 6.19 2.62 -15.40
N CYS A 177 6.66 2.72 -14.16
CA CYS A 177 6.75 4.01 -13.46
C CYS A 177 8.17 4.53 -13.69
N THR A 178 8.31 5.73 -14.24
CA THR A 178 9.61 6.38 -14.48
C THR A 178 10.10 7.18 -13.29
N ASP A 179 9.23 7.41 -12.30
CA ASP A 179 9.57 8.11 -11.07
C ASP A 179 10.26 7.13 -10.11
N ASN A 180 11.53 7.40 -9.80
CA ASN A 180 12.35 6.56 -8.93
C ASN A 180 11.92 6.64 -7.45
N LYS A 181 11.14 7.64 -7.07
CA LYS A 181 10.55 7.76 -5.72
C LYS A 181 9.34 6.85 -5.53
N ILE A 182 8.74 6.34 -6.60
CA ILE A 182 7.54 5.51 -6.52
C ILE A 182 7.94 4.03 -6.64
N LYS A 183 7.72 3.28 -5.57
CA LYS A 183 7.94 1.84 -5.49
C LYS A 183 6.62 1.11 -5.71
N LYS A 184 6.63 0.08 -6.56
CA LYS A 184 5.44 -0.70 -6.90
C LYS A 184 5.61 -2.15 -6.48
N LEU A 185 4.68 -2.63 -5.68
CA LEU A 185 4.58 -4.01 -5.26
C LEU A 185 3.26 -4.59 -5.74
N ALA A 186 3.33 -5.65 -6.55
CA ALA A 186 2.14 -6.34 -7.03
C ALA A 186 2.23 -7.83 -6.71
N ILE A 187 1.20 -8.33 -6.04
CA ILE A 187 1.13 -9.70 -5.52
C ILE A 187 -0.15 -10.34 -6.03
N LEU A 188 -0.04 -11.54 -6.61
CA LEU A 188 -1.16 -12.39 -6.96
C LEU A 188 -1.20 -13.57 -5.98
N LEU A 189 -2.31 -13.69 -5.25
CA LEU A 189 -2.59 -14.80 -4.36
C LEU A 189 -3.68 -15.68 -4.95
N SER A 190 -3.48 -16.99 -4.90
CA SER A 190 -4.42 -17.99 -5.41
C SER A 190 -4.61 -19.10 -4.35
N PRO A 191 -5.24 -18.78 -3.20
CA PRO A 191 -5.35 -19.71 -2.06
C PRO A 191 -6.03 -21.03 -2.43
N PHE A 192 -7.06 -20.97 -3.28
CA PHE A 192 -7.89 -22.10 -3.70
C PHE A 192 -7.39 -22.81 -4.96
N LYS A 193 -6.19 -22.50 -5.43
CA LYS A 193 -5.64 -23.17 -6.61
C LYS A 193 -5.55 -24.68 -6.36
N ASP A 194 -6.14 -25.45 -7.26
CA ASP A 194 -6.20 -26.91 -7.23
C ASP A 194 -4.83 -27.52 -7.50
N GLN A 195 -3.96 -27.50 -6.48
CA GLN A 195 -2.61 -28.06 -6.52
C GLN A 195 -2.18 -28.50 -5.12
N LYS A 196 -1.41 -29.60 -5.05
CA LYS A 196 -0.86 -30.14 -3.80
C LYS A 196 0.22 -29.24 -3.18
N LEU A 197 1.00 -28.56 -4.02
CA LEU A 197 2.11 -27.72 -3.57
C LEU A 197 1.64 -26.28 -3.27
N THR A 198 2.22 -25.68 -2.23
CA THR A 198 2.03 -24.25 -1.92
C THR A 198 2.78 -23.34 -2.89
N LYS A 199 3.83 -23.85 -3.56
CA LYS A 199 4.57 -23.15 -4.61
C LYS A 199 3.65 -22.81 -5.78
N GLY A 200 3.47 -21.51 -6.05
CA GLY A 200 2.58 -21.03 -7.12
C GLY A 200 1.14 -20.70 -6.69
N LYS A 201 0.86 -20.73 -5.38
CA LYS A 201 -0.28 -20.02 -4.76
C LYS A 201 0.02 -18.53 -4.51
N CYS A 202 1.27 -18.12 -4.62
CA CYS A 202 1.69 -16.73 -4.61
C CYS A 202 2.60 -16.45 -5.80
N GLU A 203 2.35 -15.33 -6.48
CA GLU A 203 3.25 -14.76 -7.47
C GLU A 203 3.52 -13.29 -7.14
N ILE A 204 4.79 -12.88 -7.19
CA ILE A 204 5.20 -11.49 -6.94
C ILE A 204 5.80 -10.94 -8.23
N PHE A 205 5.35 -9.76 -8.65
CA PHE A 205 5.94 -9.06 -9.79
C PHE A 205 7.29 -8.46 -9.40
N ASN A 206 8.34 -8.76 -10.16
CA ASN A 206 9.70 -8.31 -9.86
C ASN A 206 10.13 -7.04 -10.65
N GLY A 207 9.17 -6.35 -11.26
CA GLY A 207 9.41 -5.24 -12.19
C GLY A 207 9.57 -5.65 -13.65
N LYS A 208 9.78 -6.94 -13.93
CA LYS A 208 9.89 -7.50 -15.30
C LYS A 208 8.92 -8.65 -15.54
N LEU A 209 8.86 -9.59 -14.61
CA LEU A 209 8.08 -10.83 -14.72
C LEU A 209 7.45 -11.22 -13.37
N TRP A 210 6.51 -12.15 -13.43
CA TRP A 210 5.84 -12.70 -12.26
C TRP A 210 6.57 -13.95 -11.77
N GLU A 211 7.00 -13.94 -10.51
CA GLU A 211 7.74 -15.04 -9.93
C GLU A 211 6.90 -15.83 -8.93
N LYS A 212 6.83 -17.15 -9.10
CA LYS A 212 6.16 -18.05 -8.15
C LYS A 212 6.97 -18.16 -6.86
N VAL A 213 6.31 -17.85 -5.74
CA VAL A 213 6.89 -17.99 -4.40
C VAL A 213 6.10 -19.02 -3.59
N ASN A 214 6.78 -19.71 -2.69
CA ASN A 214 6.14 -20.63 -1.74
C ASN A 214 5.65 -19.81 -0.56
N VAL A 215 4.33 -19.85 -0.29
CA VAL A 215 3.70 -19.07 0.80
C VAL A 215 4.22 -19.44 2.20
N ASN A 216 4.75 -20.65 2.38
CA ASN A 216 5.29 -21.10 3.68
C ASN A 216 6.77 -20.73 3.87
N ASN A 217 7.44 -20.17 2.85
CA ASN A 217 8.84 -19.79 2.95
C ASN A 217 8.96 -18.28 3.21
N GLU A 218 8.84 -17.92 4.49
CA GLU A 218 8.87 -16.54 4.96
C GLU A 218 10.15 -15.80 4.53
N GLY A 219 11.32 -16.41 4.68
CA GLY A 219 12.60 -15.80 4.28
C GLY A 219 12.64 -15.46 2.79
N LYS A 220 12.11 -16.34 1.93
CA LYS A 220 12.01 -16.08 0.50
C LYS A 220 10.98 -15.00 0.16
N LEU A 221 9.82 -14.99 0.83
CA LEU A 221 8.83 -13.93 0.69
C LEU A 221 9.44 -12.57 1.07
N ARG A 222 10.05 -12.49 2.26
CA ARG A 222 10.74 -11.31 2.78
C ARG A 222 11.76 -10.78 1.76
N GLY A 223 12.68 -11.62 1.29
CA GLY A 223 13.69 -11.22 0.31
C GLY A 223 13.10 -10.75 -1.02
N LYS A 224 12.03 -11.36 -1.50
CA LYS A 224 11.37 -10.97 -2.76
C LYS A 224 10.62 -9.64 -2.64
N ILE A 225 9.95 -9.40 -1.53
CA ILE A 225 9.24 -8.15 -1.29
C ILE A 225 10.24 -7.01 -1.08
N PHE A 226 11.26 -7.20 -0.24
CA PHE A 226 12.32 -6.19 -0.03
C PHE A 226 13.01 -5.77 -1.33
N ALA A 227 13.31 -6.73 -2.21
CA ALA A 227 13.92 -6.44 -3.51
C ALA A 227 13.06 -5.55 -4.43
N GLN A 228 11.75 -5.42 -4.17
CA GLN A 228 10.86 -4.48 -4.89
C GLN A 228 10.76 -3.10 -4.24
N LEU A 229 11.12 -3.00 -2.96
CA LEU A 229 11.08 -1.74 -2.20
C LEU A 229 12.43 -1.00 -2.21
N GLY A 230 13.54 -1.74 -2.38
CA GLY A 230 14.89 -1.21 -2.63
C GLY A 230 14.96 -0.40 -3.91
#